data_AF-A0A5D6VBM7-F1
#
_entry.id   AF-A0A5D6VBM7-F1
#
_cell.length_a   1.000
_cell.length_b   1.000
_cell.length_c   1.000
_cell.angle_alpha   90.00
_cell.angle_beta   90.00
_cell.angle_gamma   90.00
#
_symmetry.space_group_name_H-M   'P 1'
#
loop_
_entity.id
_entity.type
_entity.pdbx_description
1 polymer ?
#
loop_
_entity_poly.entity_id
_entity_poly.type
_entity_poly.pdbx_seq_one_letter_code
_entity_poly.pdbx_strand_id
1 'polypeptide(L)' 'MPVKKPADGQPVPRKKYTPAFKAECVRQVAAGARQSDVARAQGISPALPGRWQRAAL' A
#
# COMPACT_ATOMS: atom_id res chain seq x y z
N MET A 1 -21.60 14.39 -1.67
CA MET A 1 -20.32 14.10 -2.34
C MET A 1 -20.03 12.59 -2.24
N PRO A 2 -20.14 11.78 -3.31
CA PRO A 2 -19.77 10.36 -3.24
C PRO A 2 -18.29 10.18 -3.57
N VAL A 3 -17.52 9.63 -2.62
CA VAL A 3 -16.11 9.25 -2.82
C VAL A 3 -16.04 8.08 -3.80
N LYS A 4 -15.66 8.37 -5.06
CA LYS A 4 -15.44 7.38 -6.12
C LYS A 4 -14.28 6.45 -5.73
N LYS A 5 -14.58 5.16 -5.56
CA LYS A 5 -13.57 4.08 -5.64
C LYS A 5 -13.04 4.05 -7.09
N PRO A 6 -11.72 4.06 -7.33
CA PRO A 6 -11.23 3.89 -8.69
C PRO A 6 -11.36 2.42 -9.09
N ALA A 7 -12.07 2.21 -10.19
CA ALA A 7 -12.32 0.94 -10.84
C ALA A 7 -11.02 0.29 -11.32
N ASP A 8 -10.98 -1.03 -11.20
CA ASP A 8 -10.07 -1.94 -11.88
C ASP A 8 -9.95 -1.58 -13.38
N GLY A 9 -8.73 -1.28 -13.85
CA GLY A 9 -8.42 -1.39 -15.29
C GLY A 9 -8.01 -0.13 -16.06
N GLN A 10 -7.63 0.99 -15.44
CA GLN A 10 -6.86 2.02 -16.14
C GLN A 10 -5.35 1.83 -15.91
N PRO A 11 -4.48 2.00 -16.94
CA PRO A 11 -3.06 2.14 -16.72
C PRO A 11 -2.81 3.52 -16.09
N VAL A 12 -3.09 3.62 -14.78
CA VAL A 12 -2.61 4.70 -13.93
C VAL A 12 -1.11 4.77 -14.18
N PRO A 13 -0.52 5.95 -14.48
CA PRO A 13 0.94 6.06 -14.58
C PRO A 13 1.48 5.41 -13.32
N ARG A 14 2.17 4.27 -13.47
CA ARG A 14 2.63 3.46 -12.34
C ARG A 14 3.57 4.36 -11.57
N LYS A 15 3.05 5.12 -10.58
CA LYS A 15 3.86 5.74 -9.55
C LYS A 15 4.61 4.57 -8.95
N LYS A 16 5.84 4.38 -9.40
CA LYS A 16 6.70 3.33 -8.91
C LYS A 16 6.92 3.71 -7.45
N TYR A 17 6.20 3.03 -6.56
CA TYR A 17 6.53 3.08 -5.14
C TYR A 17 8.00 2.73 -5.02
N THR A 18 8.78 3.67 -4.51
CA THR A 18 10.22 3.48 -4.35
C THR A 18 10.45 2.28 -3.44
N PRO A 19 11.53 1.51 -3.64
CA PRO A 19 11.82 0.36 -2.79
C PRO A 19 11.94 0.76 -1.30
N ALA A 20 12.49 1.95 -1.02
CA ALA A 20 12.54 2.52 0.34
C ALA A 20 11.13 2.69 0.95
N PHE A 21 10.18 3.21 0.18
CA PHE A 21 8.80 3.40 0.63
C PHE A 21 8.08 2.07 0.92
N LYS A 22 8.29 1.06 0.05
CA LYS A 22 7.75 -0.28 0.30
C LYS A 22 8.34 -0.89 1.56
N ALA A 23 9.65 -0.75 1.76
CA ALA A 23 10.35 -1.24 2.94
C ALA A 23 9.90 -0.53 4.22
N GLU A 24 9.61 0.77 4.16
CA GLU A 24 9.00 1.53 5.27
C GLU A 24 7.64 0.93 5.66
N CYS A 25 6.77 0.70 4.67
CA CYS A 25 5.44 0.14 4.90
C CYS A 25 5.51 -1.29 5.46
N VAL A 26 6.41 -2.12 4.92
CA VAL A 26 6.64 -3.49 5.42
C VAL A 26 7.22 -3.47 6.83
N ARG A 27 8.16 -2.55 7.16
CA ARG A 27 8.69 -2.38 8.52
C ARG A 27 7.60 -2.01 9.52
N GLN A 28 6.69 -1.11 9.17
CA GLN A 28 5.56 -0.75 10.05
C GLN A 28 4.63 -1.94 10.29
N VAL A 29 4.30 -2.70 9.24
CA VAL A 29 3.47 -3.91 9.38
C VAL A 29 4.18 -5.00 10.19
N ALA A 30 5.49 -5.20 9.97
CA ALA A 30 6.31 -6.13 10.72
C ALA A 30 6.46 -5.73 12.21
N ALA A 31 6.45 -4.43 12.50
CA ALA A 31 6.41 -3.90 13.86
C ALA A 31 5.04 -4.08 14.57
N GLY A 32 4.06 -4.70 13.91
CA GLY A 32 2.74 -4.98 14.46
C GLY A 32 1.67 -3.94 14.10
N ALA A 33 1.99 -2.95 13.25
CA ALA A 33 0.98 -2.02 12.76
C ALA A 33 -0.01 -2.74 11.85
N ARG A 34 -1.30 -2.43 12.00
CA ARG A 34 -2.34 -2.95 11.12
C ARG A 34 -2.13 -2.45 9.69
N GLN A 35 -2.14 -3.36 8.73
CA GLN A 35 -1.97 -3.06 7.30
C GLN A 35 -2.91 -1.96 6.80
N SER A 36 -4.16 -1.94 7.31
CA SER A 36 -5.15 -0.92 6.97
C SER A 36 -4.79 0.48 7.47
N ASP A 37 -4.18 0.58 8.65
CA ASP A 37 -3.77 1.85 9.23
C ASP A 37 -2.52 2.39 8.53
N VAL A 38 -1.55 1.52 8.25
CA VAL A 38 -0.38 1.86 7.41
C VAL A 38 -0.83 2.33 6.02
N ALA A 39 -1.80 1.64 5.42
CA ALA A 39 -2.33 2.02 4.13
C ALA A 39 -3.02 3.40 4.14
N ARG A 40 -3.83 3.67 5.18
CA ARG A 40 -4.49 4.98 5.36
C ARG A 40 -3.48 6.09 5.61
N ALA A 41 -2.51 5.88 6.51
CA ALA A 41 -1.48 6.86 6.84
C ALA A 41 -0.63 7.23 5.62
N GLN A 42 -0.36 6.25 4.75
CA GLN A 42 0.46 6.43 3.55
C GLN A 42 -0.35 6.78 2.29
N GLY A 43 -1.69 6.84 2.39
CA GLY A 43 -2.57 7.12 1.26
C GLY A 43 -2.53 6.06 0.14
N ILE A 44 -2.22 4.81 0.49
CA ILE A 44 -2.10 3.69 -0.46
C ILE A 44 -3.26 2.70 -0.31
N SER A 45 -3.47 1.87 -1.34
CA SER A 45 -4.48 0.83 -1.30
C SER A 45 -4.15 -0.22 -0.22
N PRO A 46 -5.13 -0.65 0.61
CA PRO A 46 -4.91 -1.59 1.72
C PRO A 46 -4.47 -3.00 1.28
N ALA A 47 -4.61 -3.33 0.00
CA ALA A 47 -4.10 -4.59 -0.57
C ALA A 47 -2.59 -4.58 -0.84
N LEU A 48 -1.95 -3.40 -0.90
CA LEU A 48 -0.52 -3.27 -1.24
C LEU A 48 0.41 -3.71 -0.10
N PRO A 49 0.20 -3.29 1.17
CA PRO A 49 1.06 -3.71 2.28
C PRO A 49 1.15 -5.23 2.43
N GLY A 50 0.00 -5.93 2.35
CA GLY A 50 -0.01 -7.40 2.41
C GLY A 50 0.71 -8.06 1.23
N ARG A 51 0.64 -7.47 0.03
CA ARG A 51 1.38 -7.95 -1.15
C ARG A 51 2.88 -7.72 -1.04
N TRP A 52 3.32 -6.62 -0.42
CA TRP A 52 4.73 -6.33 -0.18
C TRP A 52 5.31 -7.20 0.95
N GLN A 53 4.53 -7.45 2.01
CA GLN A 53 4.94 -8.35 3.08
C GLN A 53 5.19 -9.77 2.57
N ARG A 54 4.29 -10.31 1.74
CA ARG A 54 4.48 -11.64 1.11
C ARG A 54 5.62 -11.70 0.11
N ALA A 55 6.00 -10.57 -0.50
CA ALA A 55 7.12 -10.51 -1.43
C ALA A 55 8.46 -10.25 -0.72
N ALA A 56 8.42 -9.91 0.56
CA ALA A 56 9.60 -9.68 1.41
C ALA A 56 9.95 -10.90 2.28
N LEU A 57 9.02 -11.87 2.39
CA LEU A 57 9.26 -13.22 2.90
C LEU A 57 9.80 -14.11 1.77
#